data_AF-A0A8H7NJM9-F1
#
_entry.id   AF-A0A8H7NJM9-F1
#
_cell.length_a   1.000
_cell.length_b   1.000
_cell.length_c   1.000
_cell.angle_alpha   90.00
_cell.angle_beta   90.00
_cell.angle_gamma   90.00
#
_symmetry.space_group_name_H-M   'P 1'
#
loop_
_entity.id
_entity.type
_entity.pdbx_description
1 polymer ?
#
loop_
_entity_poly.entity_id
_entity_poly.type
_entity_poly.pdbx_seq_one_letter_code
_entity_poly.pdbx_strand_id
1 'polypeptide(L)'
;MPAPQPRGRGALAGSSGIDHRFSETYDPKTDVQMDDEEGGDWDNALEAFRDRQKLKQNQEARLRSAGFGEAQIQKLQAGGEKLAEDVRWSQAGEERVWDRGKEDDFDVNL
;
A
#
# COMPACT_ATOMS: atom_id res chain seq x y z
N MET A 1 34.71 5.43 26.61
CA MET A 1 34.05 5.40 25.28
C MET A 1 33.05 6.53 25.24
N PRO A 2 32.93 7.31 24.15
CA PRO A 2 31.90 8.34 24.05
C PRO A 2 30.51 7.71 23.92
N ALA A 3 29.48 8.35 24.50
CA ALA A 3 28.11 7.85 24.47
C ALA A 3 27.55 7.82 23.03
N PRO A 4 26.78 6.78 22.65
CA PRO A 4 26.21 6.69 21.31
C PRO A 4 25.22 7.83 21.06
N GLN A 5 25.36 8.48 19.90
CA GLN A 5 24.47 9.55 19.45
C GLN A 5 23.14 8.94 18.97
N PRO A 6 21.98 9.51 19.37
CA PRO A 6 20.70 8.99 18.92
C PRO A 6 20.55 9.22 17.40
N ARG A 7 20.14 8.18 16.67
CA ARG A 7 19.97 8.17 15.20
C ARG A 7 18.51 7.90 14.84
N GLY A 8 18.06 8.40 13.70
CA GLY A 8 16.70 8.18 13.17
C GLY A 8 15.77 9.39 13.31
N ARG A 9 14.63 9.36 12.60
CA ARG A 9 13.57 10.36 12.77
C ARG A 9 12.97 10.22 14.18
N GLY A 10 13.05 11.28 14.98
CA GLY A 10 12.61 11.28 16.38
C GLY A 10 13.74 11.16 17.42
N ALA A 11 15.00 11.01 16.99
CA ALA A 11 16.18 10.98 17.86
C ALA A 11 16.36 12.26 18.71
N LEU A 12 15.89 13.39 18.20
CA LEU A 12 15.73 14.64 18.93
C LEU A 12 14.24 14.79 19.24
N ALA A 13 13.78 14.10 20.28
CA ALA A 13 12.40 14.19 20.76
C ALA A 13 12.19 15.54 21.46
N GLY A 14 12.16 16.63 20.69
CA GLY A 14 11.36 17.79 21.06
C GLY A 14 9.90 17.40 20.91
N SER A 15 9.05 17.80 21.86
CA SER A 15 7.61 17.55 21.89
C SER A 15 7.01 17.62 20.50
N SER A 16 6.79 16.46 19.87
CA SER A 16 6.03 16.40 18.64
C SER A 16 4.67 16.98 18.98
N GLY A 17 4.22 18.04 18.30
CA GLY A 17 2.93 18.71 18.55
C GLY A 17 1.69 17.80 18.37
N ILE A 18 1.91 16.49 18.25
CA ILE A 18 0.95 15.40 18.25
C ILE A 18 0.09 15.42 19.53
N ASP A 19 0.67 15.75 20.70
CA ASP A 19 -0.08 15.78 21.97
C ASP A 19 -1.22 16.81 21.98
N HIS A 20 -1.12 17.86 21.14
CA HIS A 20 -2.19 18.84 20.99
C HIS A 20 -3.49 18.21 20.45
N ARG A 21 -3.38 17.15 19.64
CA ARG A 21 -4.52 16.40 19.06
C ARG A 21 -5.29 15.57 20.08
N PHE A 22 -4.71 15.35 21.26
CA PHE A 22 -5.32 14.62 22.38
C PHE A 22 -5.81 15.54 23.51
N SER A 23 -5.66 16.86 23.35
CA SER A 23 -6.12 17.83 24.35
C SER A 23 -7.65 17.97 24.35
N GLU A 24 -8.25 18.24 25.51
CA GLU A 24 -9.70 18.46 25.63
C GLU A 24 -10.17 19.71 24.85
N THR A 25 -9.26 20.66 24.62
CA THR A 25 -9.49 21.89 23.84
C THR A 25 -9.21 21.72 22.35
N TYR A 26 -8.88 20.51 21.89
CA TYR A 26 -8.59 20.24 20.50
C TYR A 26 -9.87 20.31 19.66
N ASP A 27 -9.80 21.04 18.54
CA ASP A 27 -10.86 21.06 17.54
C ASP A 27 -10.48 20.16 16.36
N PRO A 28 -11.15 18.99 16.18
CA PRO A 28 -10.88 18.07 15.07
C PRO A 28 -11.04 18.70 13.69
N LYS A 29 -11.80 19.79 13.56
CA LYS A 29 -11.97 20.48 12.28
C LYS A 29 -10.70 21.19 11.81
N THR A 30 -9.76 21.48 12.71
CA THR A 30 -8.50 22.13 12.37
C THR A 30 -7.54 21.23 11.59
N ASP A 31 -7.68 19.91 11.69
CA ASP A 31 -6.87 18.94 10.93
C ASP A 31 -7.55 18.55 9.59
N VAL A 32 -8.76 19.03 9.33
CA VAL A 32 -9.47 18.81 8.06
C VAL A 32 -9.35 20.07 7.23
N GLN A 33 -8.48 20.05 6.23
CA GLN A 33 -8.58 21.01 5.13
C GLN A 33 -9.80 20.62 4.31
N MET A 34 -10.91 21.34 4.50
CA MET A 34 -11.94 21.38 3.47
C MET A 34 -11.32 22.20 2.35
N ASP A 35 -10.80 21.51 1.32
CA ASP A 35 -10.45 22.19 0.09
C ASP A 35 -11.70 22.98 -0.33
N ASP A 36 -11.59 24.32 -0.39
CA ASP A 36 -12.63 25.18 -0.97
C ASP A 36 -12.74 24.82 -2.46
N GLU A 37 -13.53 23.79 -2.71
CA GLU A 37 -13.68 23.09 -3.97
C GLU A 37 -14.67 23.85 -4.86
N GLU A 38 -14.31 25.08 -5.26
CA GLU A 38 -15.12 25.83 -6.25
C GLU A 38 -14.55 25.76 -7.67
N GLY A 39 -13.52 24.91 -7.91
CA GLY A 39 -12.94 24.74 -9.25
C GLY A 39 -12.26 23.40 -9.58
N GLY A 40 -12.31 22.39 -8.70
CA GLY A 40 -11.47 21.18 -8.81
C GLY A 40 -12.14 19.88 -9.23
N ASP A 41 -13.45 19.71 -9.01
CA ASP A 41 -14.11 18.40 -9.14
C ASP A 41 -14.11 17.86 -10.58
N TRP A 42 -14.41 18.70 -11.57
CA TRP A 42 -14.51 18.28 -12.97
C TRP A 42 -13.17 17.99 -13.65
N ASP A 43 -12.14 18.80 -13.37
CA ASP A 43 -10.82 18.59 -13.97
C ASP A 43 -10.13 17.36 -13.35
N ASN A 44 -10.27 17.18 -12.03
CA ASN A 44 -9.81 15.99 -11.31
C ASN A 44 -10.56 14.72 -11.78
N ALA A 45 -11.88 14.79 -11.96
CA ALA A 45 -12.66 13.67 -12.48
C ALA A 45 -12.23 13.24 -13.90
N LEU A 46 -11.92 14.21 -14.77
CA LEU A 46 -11.48 13.95 -16.13
C LEU A 46 -10.05 13.39 -16.17
N GLU A 47 -9.16 13.92 -15.34
CA GLU A 47 -7.81 13.39 -15.18
C GLU A 47 -7.84 11.96 -14.64
N ALA A 48 -8.62 11.69 -13.59
CA ALA A 48 -8.82 10.35 -13.04
C ALA A 48 -9.42 9.38 -14.08
N PHE A 49 -10.30 9.84 -14.97
CA PHE A 49 -10.78 9.02 -16.08
C PHE A 49 -9.66 8.68 -17.06
N ARG A 50 -8.86 9.67 -17.48
CA ARG A 50 -7.72 9.46 -18.39
C ARG A 50 -6.69 8.52 -17.80
N ASP A 51 -6.38 8.64 -16.51
CA ASP A 51 -5.42 7.77 -15.84
C ASP A 51 -5.94 6.35 -15.69
N ARG A 52 -7.25 6.16 -15.44
CA ARG A 52 -7.88 4.83 -15.51
C ARG A 52 -7.78 4.21 -16.90
N GLN A 53 -7.91 4.99 -17.97
CA GLN A 53 -7.73 4.49 -19.34
C GLN A 53 -6.28 4.08 -19.61
N LYS A 54 -5.31 4.90 -19.22
CA LYS A 54 -3.88 4.56 -19.32
C LYS A 54 -3.54 3.31 -18.50
N LEU A 55 -4.13 3.18 -17.31
CA LEU A 55 -3.95 2.00 -16.49
C LEU A 55 -4.47 0.75 -17.21
N LYS A 56 -5.68 0.78 -17.75
CA LYS A 56 -6.26 -0.35 -18.51
C LYS A 56 -5.39 -0.76 -19.70
N GLN A 57 -4.89 0.19 -20.47
CA GLN A 57 -4.03 -0.09 -21.64
C GLN A 57 -2.69 -0.70 -21.23
N ASN A 58 -2.06 -0.18 -20.17
CA ASN A 58 -0.74 -0.64 -19.74
C ASN A 58 -0.81 -1.87 -18.81
N GLN A 59 -1.96 -2.18 -18.24
CA GLN A 59 -2.15 -3.28 -17.29
C GLN A 59 -1.88 -4.63 -17.97
N GLU A 60 -2.38 -4.85 -19.17
CA GLU A 60 -2.20 -6.10 -19.91
C GLU A 60 -0.71 -6.38 -20.17
N ALA A 61 0.02 -5.38 -20.67
CA ALA A 61 1.45 -5.48 -20.92
C ALA A 61 2.24 -5.79 -19.64
N ARG A 62 1.88 -5.15 -18.51
CA ARG A 62 2.48 -5.40 -17.20
C ARG A 62 2.22 -6.82 -16.68
N LEU A 63 0.99 -7.32 -16.87
CA LEU A 63 0.64 -8.69 -16.47
C LEU A 63 1.39 -9.70 -17.34
N ARG A 64 1.46 -9.47 -18.65
CA ARG A 64 2.22 -10.32 -19.56
C ARG A 64 3.71 -10.33 -19.22
N SER A 65 4.30 -9.17 -18.92
CA SER A 65 5.73 -9.08 -18.53
C SER A 65 6.03 -9.74 -17.18
N ALA A 66 5.06 -9.73 -16.26
CA ALA A 66 5.17 -10.40 -14.97
C ALA A 66 4.96 -11.93 -15.06
N GLY A 67 4.71 -12.47 -16.26
CA GLY A 67 4.56 -13.90 -16.48
C GLY A 67 3.16 -14.45 -16.20
N PHE A 68 2.13 -13.60 -16.10
CA PHE A 68 0.75 -14.07 -16.03
C PHE A 68 0.32 -14.68 -17.38
N GLY A 69 -0.44 -15.76 -17.33
CA GLY A 69 -0.95 -16.43 -18.53
C GLY A 69 -2.08 -15.63 -19.21
N GLU A 70 -2.16 -15.71 -20.55
CA GLU A 70 -3.14 -14.95 -21.35
C GLU A 70 -4.60 -15.21 -20.91
N ALA A 71 -4.92 -16.46 -20.54
CA ALA A 71 -6.25 -16.82 -20.02
C ALA A 71 -6.59 -16.13 -18.69
N GLN A 72 -5.60 -15.92 -17.81
CA GLN A 72 -5.81 -15.22 -16.54
C GLN A 72 -6.00 -13.72 -16.77
N ILE A 73 -5.24 -13.15 -17.71
CA ILE A 73 -5.37 -11.74 -18.11
C ILE A 73 -6.76 -11.48 -18.71
N GLN A 74 -7.23 -12.37 -19.59
CA GLN A 74 -8.55 -12.26 -20.19
C GLN A 74 -9.68 -12.38 -19.16
N LYS A 75 -9.56 -13.28 -18.18
CA LYS A 75 -10.52 -13.39 -17.07
C LYS A 75 -10.57 -12.11 -16.22
N LEU A 76 -9.42 -11.48 -15.99
CA LEU A 76 -9.34 -10.20 -15.27
C LEU A 76 -9.97 -9.05 -16.06
N GLN A 77 -9.79 -9.02 -17.38
CA GLN A 77 -10.38 -8.02 -18.28
C GLN A 77 -11.90 -8.18 -18.44
N ALA A 78 -12.39 -9.43 -18.44
CA ALA A 78 -13.81 -9.75 -18.56
C ALA A 78 -14.63 -9.36 -17.32
N GLY A 79 -13.99 -9.02 -16.20
CA GLY A 79 -14.67 -8.48 -15.02
C GLY A 79 -15.61 -9.48 -14.34
N GLY A 80 -15.29 -10.77 -14.39
CA GLY A 80 -16.10 -11.83 -13.76
C GLY A 80 -16.02 -11.80 -12.23
N GLU A 81 -17.02 -12.42 -11.59
CA GLU A 81 -17.04 -12.60 -10.14
C GLU A 81 -15.78 -13.37 -9.69
N LYS A 82 -15.05 -12.79 -8.73
CA LYS A 82 -13.89 -13.42 -8.11
C LYS A 82 -14.42 -14.44 -7.10
N LEU A 83 -14.54 -15.69 -7.53
CA LEU A 83 -15.05 -16.76 -6.69
C LEU A 83 -14.00 -17.16 -5.66
N ALA A 84 -14.43 -17.72 -4.53
CA ALA A 84 -13.52 -18.26 -3.52
C ALA A 84 -12.59 -19.36 -4.11
N GLU A 85 -13.06 -20.05 -5.14
CA GLU A 85 -12.31 -21.07 -5.90
C GLU A 85 -11.11 -20.50 -6.69
N ASP A 86 -11.11 -19.19 -6.99
CA ASP A 86 -9.99 -18.51 -7.66
C ASP A 86 -8.84 -18.20 -6.71
N VAL A 87 -9.04 -18.36 -5.40
CA VAL A 87 -8.03 -18.10 -4.38
C VAL A 87 -7.26 -19.38 -4.11
N ARG A 88 -6.00 -19.42 -4.57
CA ARG A 88 -5.04 -20.45 -4.15
C ARG A 88 -4.43 -20.08 -2.81
N TRP A 89 -4.81 -20.82 -1.77
CA TRP A 89 -4.17 -20.77 -0.46
C TRP A 89 -2.95 -21.68 -0.43
N SER A 90 -1.88 -21.25 0.23
CA SER A 90 -0.75 -22.13 0.56
C SER A 90 -1.22 -23.19 1.55
N GLN A 91 -0.89 -24.46 1.30
CA GLN A 91 -1.23 -25.53 2.24
C GLN A 91 -0.28 -25.48 3.46
N ALA A 92 -0.72 -26.01 4.61
CA ALA A 92 0.13 -26.11 5.80
C ALA A 92 1.41 -26.93 5.48
N GLY A 93 2.58 -26.33 5.70
CA GLY A 93 3.89 -26.91 5.37
C GLY A 93 4.47 -26.50 4.01
N GLU A 94 3.71 -25.80 3.18
CA GLU A 94 4.22 -25.21 1.93
C GLU A 94 4.86 -23.85 2.23
N GLU A 95 6.15 -23.71 1.93
CA GLU A 95 6.87 -22.45 2.07
C GLU A 95 6.21 -21.41 1.16
N ARG A 96 5.76 -20.29 1.74
CA ARG A 96 5.12 -19.25 0.93
C ARG A 96 6.11 -18.75 -0.09
N VAL A 97 5.64 -18.54 -1.32
CA VAL A 97 6.50 -18.17 -2.46
C VAL A 97 7.33 -16.89 -2.21
N TRP A 98 6.88 -16.02 -1.30
CA TRP A 98 7.55 -14.78 -0.91
C TRP A 98 8.41 -14.89 0.37
N ASP A 99 8.40 -16.05 1.03
CA ASP A 99 9.34 -16.40 2.10
C ASP A 99 10.53 -17.22 1.58
N ARG A 100 10.51 -17.59 0.28
CA ARG A 100 11.60 -18.31 -0.38
C ARG A 100 12.91 -17.52 -0.32
N GLY A 101 13.86 -18.02 0.48
CA GLY A 101 15.18 -17.40 0.68
C GLY A 101 15.27 -16.47 1.88
N LYS A 102 14.24 -16.38 2.73
CA LYS A 102 14.40 -15.88 4.10
C LYS A 102 14.88 -17.05 4.95
N GLU A 103 16.19 -17.14 5.11
CA GLU A 103 16.76 -18.00 6.14
C GLU A 103 16.37 -17.38 7.49
N ASP A 104 15.49 -18.06 8.21
CA ASP A 104 15.28 -17.73 9.61
C ASP A 104 16.58 -18.05 10.36
N ASP A 105 17.39 -17.03 10.65
CA ASP A 105 18.47 -17.08 11.63
C ASP A 105 17.84 -17.27 13.03
N PHE A 106 17.23 -18.43 13.28
CA PHE A 106 16.95 -18.89 14.64
C PHE A 106 18.23 -19.51 15.17
N ASP A 107 19.13 -18.66 15.66
CA ASP A 107 20.22 -19.05 16.56
C ASP A 107 19.59 -19.65 17.84
N VAL A 108 19.37 -20.96 17.83
CA VAL A 108 19.18 -21.76 19.04
C VAL A 108 20.54 -21.89 19.73
N ASN A 109 20.86 -20.94 20.61
CA ASN A 109 21.93 -21.12 21.58
C ASN A 109 21.46 -22.15 22.63
N LEU A 110 22.12 -23.31 22.59
CA LEU A 110 22.02 -24.40 23.57
C LEU A 110 22.83 -24.09 24.83
#